data_AF-A0AAV0XT54-F1
#
_entry.id   AF-A0AAV0XT54-F1
#
_cell.length_a   1.000
_cell.length_b   1.000
_cell.length_c   1.000
_cell.angle_alpha   90.00
_cell.angle_beta   90.00
_cell.angle_gamma   90.00
#
_symmetry.space_group_name_H-M   'P 1'
#
loop_
_entity.id
_entity.type
_entity.pdbx_description
1 polymer ?
#
loop_
_entity_poly.entity_id
_entity_poly.type
_entity_poly.pdbx_seq_one_letter_code
_entity_poly.pdbx_strand_id
1 'polypeptide(L)'
;MFGILESIDDFICSSKKRVALFDEFQEKIYGSTQRKRRFKRVETTRWWSHDHALNTVLDTFDALCDTLQNIQNNECSSDCKGAHQARSLK
;
A
#
# COMPACT_ATOMS: atom_id res chain seq x y z
N MET A 1 -7.45 0.98 -18.57
CA MET A 1 -6.11 1.45 -18.98
C MET A 1 -5.26 1.97 -17.81
N PHE A 2 -5.74 1.94 -16.55
CA PHE A 2 -4.99 2.39 -15.37
C PHE A 2 -4.90 1.32 -14.26
N GLY A 3 -5.02 0.04 -14.63
CA GLY A 3 -5.16 -1.06 -13.68
C GLY A 3 -4.02 -1.20 -12.65
N ILE A 4 -2.83 -0.69 -12.95
CA ILE A 4 -1.71 -0.66 -11.99
C ILE A 4 -2.01 0.29 -10.82
N LEU A 5 -2.53 1.49 -11.09
CA LEU A 5 -2.88 2.47 -10.06
C LEU A 5 -4.01 1.94 -9.18
N GLU A 6 -5.02 1.34 -9.81
CA GLU A 6 -6.13 0.67 -9.13
C GLU A 6 -5.61 -0.50 -8.27
N SER A 7 -4.68 -1.31 -8.78
CA SER A 7 -4.10 -2.42 -8.03
C SER A 7 -3.30 -1.95 -6.80
N ILE A 8 -2.55 -0.84 -6.93
CA ILE A 8 -1.80 -0.26 -5.81
C ILE A 8 -2.76 0.26 -4.74
N ASP A 9 -3.79 1.02 -5.16
CA ASP A 9 -4.82 1.53 -4.25
C ASP A 9 -5.53 0.37 -3.54
N ASP A 10 -6.05 -0.61 -4.29
CA ASP A 10 -6.73 -1.77 -3.73
C ASP A 10 -5.80 -2.57 -2.79
N PHE A 11 -4.52 -2.74 -3.13
CA PHE A 11 -3.56 -3.46 -2.29
C PHE A 11 -3.29 -2.74 -0.96
N ILE A 12 -3.01 -1.44 -1.00
CA ILE A 12 -2.73 -0.66 0.22
C ILE A 12 -4.01 -0.52 1.06
N CYS A 13 -5.14 -0.18 0.44
CA CYS A 13 -6.40 0.10 1.12
C CYS A 13 -7.14 -1.15 1.60
N SER A 14 -6.83 -2.35 1.08
CA SER A 14 -7.48 -3.60 1.51
C SER A 14 -7.17 -4.01 2.95
N SER A 15 -6.17 -3.41 3.62
CA SER A 15 -5.88 -3.67 5.03
C SER A 15 -5.59 -2.39 5.80
N LYS A 16 -6.31 -2.19 6.92
CA LYS A 16 -6.06 -1.07 7.84
C LYS A 16 -4.61 -1.03 8.35
N LYS A 17 -3.95 -2.19 8.46
CA LYS A 17 -2.54 -2.29 8.86
C LYS A 17 -1.63 -1.68 7.79
N ARG A 18 -1.87 -2.00 6.51
CA ARG A 18 -1.09 -1.47 5.39
C ARG A 18 -1.31 0.02 5.22
N VAL A 19 -2.54 0.50 5.40
CA VAL A 19 -2.85 1.94 5.42
C VAL A 19 -2.11 2.67 6.53
N ALA A 20 -2.14 2.16 7.77
CA ALA A 20 -1.45 2.78 8.90
C ALA A 20 0.08 2.83 8.70
N LEU A 21 0.64 1.75 8.16
CA LEU A 21 2.06 1.65 7.86
C LEU A 21 2.48 2.61 6.75
N PHE A 22 1.65 2.77 5.72
CA PHE A 22 1.84 3.80 4.69
C PHE A 22 1.78 5.21 5.27
N ASP A 23 0.80 5.50 6.15
CA ASP A 23 0.67 6.79 6.85
C ASP A 23 1.90 7.09 7.74
N GLU A 24 2.53 6.06 8.32
CA GLU A 24 3.76 6.17 9.12
C GLU A 24 4.98 6.48 8.24
N PHE A 25 5.13 5.78 7.11
CA PHE A 25 6.22 6.07 6.16
C PHE A 25 6.09 7.45 5.52
N GLN A 26 4.87 7.88 5.20
CA GLN A 26 4.63 9.24 4.73
C GLN A 26 5.05 10.29 5.78
N GLU A 27 4.71 10.08 7.04
CA GLU A 27 5.11 10.98 8.13
C GLU A 27 6.63 10.97 8.35
N LYS A 28 7.26 9.80 8.25
CA LYS A 28 8.70 9.65 8.42
C LYS A 28 9.50 10.34 7.33
N ILE A 29 9.05 10.23 6.06
CA ILE A 29 9.78 10.75 4.90
C ILE A 29 9.46 12.22 4.67
N TYR A 30 8.18 12.59 4.70
CA TYR A 30 7.72 13.92 4.29
C TYR A 30 7.35 14.83 5.47
N GLY A 31 7.19 14.27 6.68
CA GLY A 31 7.02 15.04 7.92
C GLY A 31 5.98 16.16 7.82
N SER A 32 6.40 17.37 8.19
CA SER A 32 5.58 18.58 8.09
C SER A 32 5.63 19.25 6.71
N THR A 33 6.49 18.79 5.81
CA THR A 33 6.71 19.40 4.48
C THR A 33 5.53 19.13 3.54
N GLN A 34 4.87 17.97 3.69
CA GLN A 34 3.71 17.63 2.87
C GLN A 34 2.57 17.05 3.71
N ARG A 35 1.33 17.35 3.30
CA ARG A 35 0.15 16.71 3.89
C ARG A 35 0.10 15.24 3.47
N LYS A 36 -0.26 14.37 4.42
CA LYS A 36 -0.52 12.95 4.16
C LYS A 36 -1.51 12.82 3.01
N ARG A 37 -1.12 12.06 1.98
CA ARG A 37 -1.98 11.83 0.82
C ARG A 37 -2.55 10.44 0.89
N ARG A 38 -3.84 10.34 0.61
CA ARG A 38 -4.55 9.07 0.54
C ARG A 38 -4.78 8.71 -0.90
N PHE A 39 -4.61 7.44 -1.22
CA PHE A 39 -5.07 6.92 -2.50
C PHE A 39 -6.58 7.11 -2.58
N LYS A 40 -7.01 7.60 -3.73
CA LYS A 40 -8.42 7.77 -4.06
C LYS A 40 -8.75 6.73 -5.13
N ARG A 41 -9.89 6.08 -4.94
CA ARG A 41 -10.40 5.14 -5.93
C ARG A 41 -10.47 5.82 -7.30
N VAL A 42 -9.82 5.21 -8.26
CA VAL A 42 -9.76 5.71 -9.62
C VAL A 42 -11.12 5.46 -10.27
N GLU A 43 -11.91 6.52 -10.45
CA GLU A 43 -13.15 6.42 -11.23
C GLU A 43 -12.80 6.47 -12.72
N THR A 44 -13.26 5.48 -13.49
CA THR A 44 -12.95 5.30 -14.91
C THR A 44 -13.52 6.39 -15.83
N THR A 45 -14.42 7.24 -15.33
CA THR A 45 -15.19 8.19 -16.16
C THR A 45 -14.63 9.61 -16.17
N ARG A 46 -13.68 9.95 -15.29
CA ARG A 46 -13.18 11.33 -15.18
C ARG A 46 -11.66 11.37 -15.22
N TRP A 47 -11.11 12.02 -16.25
CA TRP A 47 -9.67 12.18 -16.48
C TRP A 47 -8.93 12.82 -15.30
N TRP A 48 -9.60 13.73 -14.58
CA TRP A 48 -9.08 14.34 -13.37
C TRP A 48 -8.86 13.34 -12.23
N SER A 49 -9.66 12.27 -12.17
CA SER A 49 -9.44 11.20 -11.18
C SER A 49 -8.17 10.43 -11.50
N HIS A 50 -7.86 10.22 -12.76
CA HIS A 50 -6.63 9.56 -13.20
C HIS A 50 -5.40 10.43 -12.93
N ASP A 51 -5.48 11.72 -13.29
CA ASP A 51 -4.43 12.70 -12.99
C ASP A 51 -4.14 12.77 -11.49
N HIS A 52 -5.19 12.83 -10.66
CA HIS A 52 -5.03 12.87 -9.21
C HIS A 52 -4.39 11.59 -8.64
N ALA A 53 -4.78 10.42 -9.15
CA ALA A 53 -4.20 9.15 -8.72
C ALA A 53 -2.72 9.02 -9.10
N LEU A 54 -2.37 9.44 -10.32
CA LEU A 54 -0.98 9.50 -10.79
C LEU A 54 -0.15 10.44 -9.91
N ASN A 55 -0.61 11.67 -9.71
CA ASN A 55 0.08 12.65 -8.87
C ASN A 55 0.23 12.13 -7.43
N THR A 56 -0.77 11.44 -6.89
CA THR A 56 -0.68 10.84 -5.56
C THR A 56 0.39 9.77 -5.48
N VAL A 57 0.49 8.87 -6.47
CA VAL A 57 1.56 7.86 -6.51
C VAL A 57 2.93 8.51 -6.66
N LEU A 58 3.07 9.50 -7.55
CA LEU A 58 4.34 10.19 -7.77
C LEU A 58 4.82 10.95 -6.53
N ASP A 59 3.92 11.67 -5.87
CA ASP A 59 4.24 12.47 -4.68
C ASP A 59 4.52 11.61 -3.44
N THR A 60 4.15 10.32 -3.46
CA THR A 60 4.30 9.41 -2.32
C THR A 60 5.13 8.18 -2.65
N PHE A 61 5.85 8.22 -3.77
CA PHE A 61 6.51 7.05 -4.34
C PHE A 61 7.52 6.42 -3.37
N ASP A 62 8.31 7.22 -2.67
CA ASP A 62 9.31 6.71 -1.72
C ASP A 62 8.63 6.01 -0.53
N ALA A 63 7.59 6.63 0.03
CA ALA A 63 6.81 6.02 1.11
C ALA A 63 6.11 4.74 0.67
N LEU A 64 5.67 4.67 -0.58
CA LEU A 64 5.08 3.47 -1.17
C LEU A 64 6.11 2.35 -1.29
N CYS A 65 7.31 2.65 -1.80
CA CYS A 65 8.41 1.68 -1.90
C CYS A 65 8.79 1.11 -0.53
N ASP A 66 8.98 1.98 0.47
CA ASP A 66 9.30 1.56 1.84
C ASP A 66 8.20 0.69 2.45
N THR A 67 6.94 1.05 2.20
CA THR A 67 5.77 0.27 2.64
C THR A 67 5.78 -1.13 2.03
N LEU A 68 5.96 -1.24 0.71
CA LEU A 68 6.01 -2.52 0.00
C LEU A 68 7.18 -3.38 0.46
N GLN A 69 8.36 -2.79 0.67
CA GLN A 69 9.53 -3.51 1.15
C GLN A 69 9.33 -4.01 2.58
N ASN A 70 8.72 -3.21 3.46
CA ASN A 70 8.39 -3.64 4.82
C ASN A 70 7.39 -4.81 4.82
N ILE A 71 6.34 -4.70 3.99
CA ILE A 71 5.35 -5.77 3.82
C ILE A 71 6.03 -7.05 3.33
N GLN A 72 6.90 -6.96 2.32
CA GLN A 72 7.63 -8.12 1.80
C GLN A 72 8.48 -8.78 2.89
N ASN A 73 9.21 -8.01 3.68
CA ASN A 73 10.06 -8.53 4.75
C ASN A 73 9.26 -9.17 5.90
N ASN A 74 8.06 -8.65 6.19
CA ASN A 74 7.26 -9.07 7.35
C ASN A 74 6.23 -10.16 7.01
N GLU A 75 5.53 -10.06 5.86
CA GLU A 75 4.53 -11.03 5.44
C GLU A 75 5.16 -12.31 4.87
N CYS A 76 6.31 -12.22 4.19
CA CYS A 76 7.02 -13.41 3.66
C CYS A 76 7.68 -14.26 4.78
N SER A 77 7.84 -13.72 5.99
CA SER A 77 8.26 -14.50 7.17
C SER A 77 7.09 -15.26 7.84
N SER A 78 5.85 -15.01 7.42
CA SER A 78 4.63 -15.52 8.09
C SER A 78 4.03 -16.77 7.45
N ASP A 79 4.72 -17.41 6.49
CA ASP A 79 4.42 -18.75 5.96
C ASP A 79 4.53 -19.88 7.01
N CYS A 80 4.52 -19.54 8.30
CA CYS A 80 4.28 -20.47 9.41
C CYS A 80 2.83 -21.00 9.48
N LYS A 81 1.90 -20.56 8.60
CA LYS A 81 0.58 -21.22 8.49
C LYS A 81 0.65 -22.66 7.98
N GLY A 82 1.78 -23.09 7.39
CA GLY A 82 2.03 -24.50 7.08
C GLY A 82 2.32 -25.39 8.31
N ALA A 83 2.70 -24.81 9.46
CA ALA A 83 3.11 -25.60 10.63
C ALA A 83 1.94 -26.21 11.42
N HIS A 84 0.74 -25.63 11.33
CA HIS A 84 -0.43 -26.14 12.05
C HIS A 84 -1.04 -27.40 11.41
N GLN A 85 -0.90 -27.61 10.09
CA GLN A 85 -1.38 -28.84 9.44
C GLN A 85 -0.46 -30.05 9.71
N ALA A 86 0.84 -29.84 9.95
CA ALA A 86 1.78 -30.92 10.26
C ALA A 86 1.64 -31.49 11.69
N ARG A 87 0.97 -30.78 12.61
CA ARG A 87 0.77 -31.22 14.00
C ARG A 87 -0.51 -32.04 14.22
N SER A 88 -1.43 -32.06 13.26
CA SER A 88 -2.67 -32.85 13.37
C SER A 88 -2.53 -34.30 12.85
N LEU A 89 -1.34 -34.69 12.39
CA LEU A 89 -1.03 -36.04 11.88
C LEU A 89 -0.22 -36.89 12.87
N LYS A 90 -0.37 -36.64 14.18
CA LYS A 90 0.27 -37.44 15.23
C LYS A 90 -0.75 -38.17 16.07
#